data_AF-E3HXV8-F1
#
_entry.id   AF-E3HXV8-F1
#
_cell.length_a   1.000
_cell.length_b   1.000
_cell.length_c   1.000
_cell.angle_alpha   90.00
_cell.angle_beta   90.00
_cell.angle_gamma   90.00
#
_symmetry.space_group_name_H-M   'P 1'
#
loop_
_entity.id
_entity.type
_entity.pdbx_description
1 polymer ?
#
loop_
_entity_poly.entity_id
_entity_poly.type
_entity_poly.pdbx_seq_one_letter_code
_entity_poly.pdbx_strand_id
1 'polypeptide(L)'
;MHNEPEVPARFVGWRSVSDDRTSSSGDILFTIQKPLPPPAGYASWLDYAVEAFSTRQAWLESLWETWVDDTAVELDREEIRESARLELRALRKAAGAADP
;
A
#
# COMPACT_ATOMS: atom_id res chain seq x y z
N MET A 1 6.43 3.49 45.71
CA MET A 1 6.74 2.34 44.84
C MET A 1 5.60 2.18 43.86
N HIS A 2 5.73 2.79 42.68
CA HIS A 2 4.85 2.57 41.52
C HIS A 2 5.78 2.14 40.39
N ASN A 3 5.69 0.87 40.02
CA ASN A 3 6.46 0.28 38.93
C ASN A 3 5.53 0.20 37.70
N GLU A 4 5.91 0.86 36.62
CA GLU A 4 5.31 0.64 35.30
C GLU A 4 5.74 -0.73 34.77
N PRO A 5 4.85 -1.52 34.14
CA PRO A 5 5.27 -2.72 33.43
C PRO A 5 5.72 -2.36 32.00
N GLU A 6 7.03 -2.50 31.74
CA GLU A 6 7.58 -2.58 30.39
C GLU A 6 6.92 -3.73 29.61
N VAL A 7 6.40 -3.43 28.42
CA VAL A 7 5.88 -4.44 27.49
C VAL A 7 6.98 -4.81 26.50
N PRO A 8 7.57 -6.03 26.55
CA PRO A 8 8.49 -6.46 25.52
C PRO A 8 7.74 -6.84 24.24
N ALA A 9 8.10 -6.22 23.13
CA ALA A 9 7.68 -6.61 21.79
C ALA A 9 8.15 -8.05 21.50
N ARG A 10 7.22 -9.01 21.51
CA ARG A 10 7.49 -10.40 21.09
C ARG A 10 6.75 -10.70 19.79
N PHE A 11 7.55 -10.65 18.74
CA PHE A 11 7.41 -11.35 17.46
C PHE A 11 6.70 -12.71 17.61
N VAL A 12 5.56 -12.90 16.93
CA VAL A 12 4.85 -14.18 16.85
C VAL A 12 5.27 -14.87 15.56
N GLY A 13 6.15 -15.86 15.70
CA GLY A 13 6.65 -16.68 14.61
C GLY A 13 5.56 -17.57 13.99
N TRP A 14 5.63 -17.73 12.68
CA TRP A 14 4.95 -18.82 11.99
C TRP A 14 5.81 -20.08 12.07
N ARG A 15 5.14 -21.17 12.45
CA ARG A 15 5.69 -22.51 12.60
C ARG A 15 6.45 -22.94 11.35
N SER A 16 7.71 -23.34 11.54
CA SER A 16 8.51 -24.02 10.54
C SER A 16 8.08 -25.50 10.50
N VAL A 17 7.57 -25.95 9.36
CA VAL A 17 7.51 -27.36 9.00
C VAL A 17 8.85 -27.68 8.36
N SER A 18 9.64 -28.54 9.01
CA SER A 18 10.92 -29.01 8.49
C SER A 18 10.67 -29.97 7.34
N ASP A 19 11.09 -29.58 6.14
CA ASP A 19 11.34 -30.52 5.05
C ASP A 19 12.84 -30.51 4.75
N ASP A 20 13.45 -31.64 5.10
CA ASP A 20 14.89 -31.90 5.01
C ASP A 20 15.25 -32.21 3.56
N ARG A 21 15.73 -31.20 2.82
CA ARG A 21 16.44 -31.40 1.55
C ARG A 21 17.66 -30.51 1.49
N THR A 22 18.80 -31.13 1.75
CA THR A 22 20.14 -30.63 1.44
C THR A 22 20.23 -30.13 -0.01
N SER A 23 20.49 -28.85 -0.22
CA SER A 23 21.22 -28.38 -1.39
C SER A 23 21.79 -26.97 -1.18
N SER A 24 23.13 -26.88 -1.16
CA SER A 24 23.95 -25.69 -1.42
C SER A 24 23.51 -24.38 -0.74
N SER A 25 24.08 -24.10 0.44
CA SER A 25 24.14 -22.76 1.03
C SER A 25 24.90 -21.79 0.12
N GLY A 26 24.19 -21.21 -0.84
CA GLY A 26 24.50 -19.89 -1.36
C GLY A 26 23.56 -18.92 -0.68
N ASP A 27 24.05 -18.13 0.27
CA ASP A 27 23.29 -17.02 0.82
C ASP A 27 22.89 -16.09 -0.34
N ILE A 28 21.62 -16.14 -0.76
CA ILE A 28 21.11 -15.21 -1.76
C ILE A 28 20.92 -13.86 -1.07
N LEU A 29 22.02 -13.13 -0.96
CA LEU A 29 22.00 -11.73 -0.57
C LEU A 29 21.39 -10.95 -1.75
N PHE A 30 20.09 -10.66 -1.69
CA PHE A 30 19.49 -9.68 -2.61
C PHE A 30 20.01 -8.29 -2.24
N THR A 31 21.20 -7.96 -2.72
CA THR A 31 21.68 -6.58 -2.72
C THR A 31 20.75 -5.81 -3.64
N ILE A 32 19.83 -5.00 -3.09
CA ILE A 32 19.01 -4.07 -3.87
C ILE A 32 19.97 -3.01 -4.43
N GLN A 33 20.58 -3.32 -5.56
CA GLN A 33 21.46 -2.42 -6.29
C GLN A 33 20.58 -1.40 -7.00
N LYS A 34 20.20 -0.32 -6.29
CA LYS A 34 19.44 0.82 -6.80
C LYS A 34 17.98 0.48 -7.19
N PRO A 35 16.97 1.26 -6.71
CA PRO A 35 15.60 1.05 -7.13
C PRO A 35 15.47 1.25 -8.64
N LEU A 36 14.68 0.38 -9.28
CA LEU A 36 14.35 0.51 -10.70
C LEU A 36 13.73 1.89 -10.96
N PRO A 37 13.97 2.50 -12.12
CA PRO A 37 13.25 3.73 -12.49
C PRO A 37 11.75 3.43 -12.64
N PRO A 38 10.88 4.42 -12.43
CA PRO A 38 9.45 4.27 -12.70
C PRO A 38 9.18 3.98 -14.19
N PRO A 39 8.01 3.43 -14.53
CA PRO A 39 7.62 3.22 -15.92
C PRO A 39 7.65 4.52 -16.74
N ALA A 40 7.86 4.38 -18.05
CA ALA A 40 7.91 5.53 -18.95
C ALA A 40 6.63 6.36 -18.87
N GLY A 41 6.78 7.69 -18.84
CA GLY A 41 5.67 8.64 -18.68
C GLY A 41 5.35 9.03 -17.23
N TYR A 42 5.96 8.38 -16.24
CA TYR A 42 5.74 8.68 -14.82
C TYR A 42 7.00 9.28 -14.18
N ALA A 43 6.82 10.37 -13.41
CA ALA A 43 7.92 11.04 -12.71
C ALA A 43 8.41 10.26 -11.48
N SER A 44 7.54 9.48 -10.85
CA SER A 44 7.86 8.65 -9.68
C SER A 44 7.06 7.34 -9.66
N TRP A 45 7.50 6.38 -8.85
CA TRP A 45 6.74 5.16 -8.58
C TRP A 45 5.39 5.44 -7.93
N LEU A 46 5.29 6.51 -7.16
CA LEU A 46 4.05 6.91 -6.50
C LEU A 46 3.03 7.43 -7.51
N ASP A 47 3.46 8.20 -8.52
CA ASP A 47 2.58 8.62 -9.62
C ASP A 47 2.03 7.42 -10.39
N TYR A 48 2.91 6.48 -10.71
CA TYR A 48 2.50 5.24 -11.37
C TYR A 48 1.52 4.44 -10.51
N ALA A 49 1.77 4.29 -9.22
CA ALA A 49 0.91 3.54 -8.32
C ALA A 49 -0.50 4.15 -8.23
N VAL A 50 -0.61 5.48 -8.17
CA VAL A 50 -1.91 6.18 -8.14
C VAL A 50 -2.65 6.01 -9.46
N GLU A 51 -1.98 6.18 -10.61
CA GLU A 51 -2.65 6.05 -11.91
C GLU A 51 -3.00 4.60 -12.29
N ALA A 52 -2.19 3.63 -11.86
CA ALA A 52 -2.43 2.21 -12.10
C ALA A 52 -3.34 1.57 -11.03
N PHE A 53 -3.76 2.33 -10.01
CA PHE A 53 -4.58 1.80 -8.93
C PHE A 53 -5.93 1.28 -9.45
N SER A 54 -6.28 0.06 -9.05
CA SER A 54 -7.56 -0.54 -9.44
C SER A 54 -8.70 0.02 -8.60
N THR A 55 -9.53 0.87 -9.19
CA THR A 55 -10.75 1.42 -8.56
C THR A 55 -11.88 0.39 -8.41
N ARG A 56 -11.72 -0.83 -8.94
CA ARG A 56 -12.76 -1.86 -8.95
C ARG A 56 -13.25 -2.23 -7.55
N GLN A 57 -12.34 -2.40 -6.59
CA GLN A 57 -12.73 -2.84 -5.26
C GLN A 57 -13.51 -1.75 -4.54
N ALA A 58 -13.01 -0.51 -4.52
CA ALA A 58 -13.72 0.63 -3.95
C ALA A 58 -15.10 0.85 -4.58
N TRP A 59 -15.23 0.67 -5.90
CA TRP A 59 -16.51 0.73 -6.59
C TRP A 59 -17.47 -0.42 -6.23
N LEU A 60 -16.97 -1.63 -6.01
CA LEU A 60 -17.82 -2.74 -5.56
C LEU A 60 -18.29 -2.54 -4.11
N GLU A 61 -17.44 -1.97 -3.25
CA GLU A 61 -17.83 -1.62 -1.88
C GLU A 61 -18.92 -0.53 -1.87
N SER A 62 -18.79 0.51 -2.69
CA SER A 62 -19.84 1.55 -2.77
C SER A 62 -21.18 0.97 -3.22
N LEU A 63 -21.19 0.03 -4.17
CA LEU A 63 -22.41 -0.67 -4.58
C LEU A 63 -23.04 -1.48 -3.45
N TRP A 64 -22.23 -2.14 -2.62
CA TRP A 64 -22.75 -2.88 -1.47
C TRP A 64 -23.31 -1.96 -0.39
N GLU A 65 -22.66 -0.83 -0.12
CA GLU A 65 -23.15 0.17 0.82
C GLU A 65 -24.49 0.75 0.35
N THR A 66 -24.62 1.13 -0.93
CA THR A 66 -25.89 1.60 -1.52
C THR A 66 -26.99 0.54 -1.50
N TRP A 67 -26.64 -0.76 -1.56
CA TRP A 67 -27.63 -1.82 -1.44
C TRP A 67 -28.18 -1.98 -0.01
N VAL A 68 -27.35 -1.72 1.01
CA VAL A 68 -27.73 -1.83 2.43
C VAL A 68 -28.41 -0.55 2.94
N ASP A 69 -28.01 0.60 2.42
CA ASP A 69 -28.47 1.93 2.84
C ASP A 69 -28.85 2.78 1.61
N ASP A 70 -30.15 3.03 1.45
CA ASP A 70 -30.69 3.87 0.36
C ASP A 70 -30.19 5.32 0.40
N THR A 71 -29.51 5.74 1.47
CA THR A 71 -28.88 7.07 1.58
C THR A 71 -27.41 7.08 1.16
N ALA A 72 -26.80 5.91 0.93
CA ALA A 72 -25.41 5.82 0.51
C ALA A 72 -25.24 6.14 -0.99
N VAL A 73 -24.19 6.89 -1.29
CA VAL A 73 -23.89 7.39 -2.63
C VAL A 73 -23.07 6.35 -3.39
N GLU A 74 -23.56 5.93 -4.56
CA GLU A 74 -22.77 5.14 -5.49
C GLU A 74 -21.62 6.00 -6.03
N LEU A 75 -20.38 5.60 -5.74
CA LEU A 75 -19.19 6.28 -6.24
C LEU A 75 -18.90 5.94 -7.70
N ASP A 76 -18.63 6.94 -8.54
CA ASP A 76 -18.12 6.69 -9.89
C ASP A 76 -16.63 6.32 -9.88
N ARG A 77 -16.23 5.51 -10.87
CA ARG A 77 -14.85 5.01 -10.96
C ARG A 77 -13.85 6.12 -11.31
N GLU A 78 -14.24 7.15 -12.06
CA GLU A 78 -13.40 8.31 -12.30
C GLU A 78 -13.34 9.21 -11.08
N GLU A 79 -14.43 9.36 -10.33
CA GLU A 79 -14.43 10.11 -9.07
C GLU A 79 -13.47 9.51 -8.04
N ILE A 80 -13.43 8.18 -7.92
CA ILE A 80 -12.46 7.48 -7.06
C ILE A 80 -11.02 7.77 -7.51
N ARG A 81 -10.77 7.74 -8.83
CA ARG A 81 -9.43 8.02 -9.38
C ARG A 81 -9.01 9.45 -9.12
N GLU A 82 -9.90 10.41 -9.36
CA GLU A 82 -9.64 11.82 -9.12
C GLU A 82 -9.41 12.10 -7.62
N SER A 83 -10.17 11.44 -6.74
CA SER A 83 -9.96 11.53 -5.29
C SER A 83 -8.54 11.10 -4.90
N ALA A 84 -8.04 10.00 -5.47
CA ALA A 84 -6.68 9.53 -5.20
C ALA A 84 -5.61 10.52 -5.70
N ARG A 85 -5.82 11.16 -6.86
CA ARG A 85 -4.93 12.21 -7.38
C ARG A 85 -4.92 13.44 -6.46
N LEU A 86 -6.09 13.87 -6.01
CA LEU A 86 -6.23 15.00 -5.09
C LEU A 86 -5.57 14.71 -3.74
N GLU A 87 -5.72 13.51 -3.22
CA GLU A 87 -5.05 13.08 -1.99
C GLU A 87 -3.53 13.08 -2.15
N LEU A 88 -3.00 12.53 -3.26
CA LEU A 88 -1.57 12.59 -3.56
C LEU A 88 -1.06 14.04 -3.60
N ARG A 89 -1.81 14.95 -4.23
CA ARG A 89 -1.49 16.38 -4.28
C ARG A 89 -1.48 17.01 -2.89
N ALA A 90 -2.47 16.68 -2.06
CA ALA A 90 -2.53 17.17 -0.68
C ALA A 90 -1.34 16.68 0.16
N LEU A 91 -0.96 15.41 0.00
CA LEU A 91 0.21 14.83 0.68
C LEU A 91 1.52 15.48 0.23
N ARG A 92 1.70 15.73 -1.07
CA ARG A 92 2.86 16.46 -1.59
C ARG A 92 2.98 17.85 -1.00
N LYS A 93 1.86 18.59 -0.99
CA LYS A 93 1.79 19.92 -0.37
C LYS A 93 2.15 19.87 1.11
N ALA A 94 1.62 18.91 1.86
CA ALA A 94 1.92 18.75 3.29
C ALA A 94 3.39 18.39 3.55
N ALA A 95 4.00 17.61 2.67
CA ALA A 95 5.42 17.24 2.75
C ALA A 95 6.38 18.35 2.28
N GLY A 96 5.87 19.47 1.76
CA GLY A 96 6.70 20.50 1.14
C GLY A 96 7.38 20.05 -0.15
N ALA A 97 6.89 18.97 -0.78
CA ALA A 97 7.33 18.57 -2.10
C ALA A 97 6.71 19.49 -3.15
N ALA A 98 7.48 19.87 -4.17
CA ALA A 98 6.96 20.65 -5.30
C ALA A 98 5.86 19.85 -6.03
N ASP A 99 4.76 20.52 -6.39
CA ASP A 99 3.84 20.00 -7.40
C ASP A 99 4.60 19.95 -8.74
N PRO A 100 4.60 18.81 -9.47
CA PRO A 100 5.22 18.71 -10.78
C PRO A 100 4.52 19.59 -11.83
#